data_AF-A0A8S1HUG8-F1
#
_entry.id   AF-A0A8S1HUG8-F1
#
_cell.length_a   1.000
_cell.length_b   1.000
_cell.length_c   1.000
_cell.angle_alpha   90.00
_cell.angle_beta   90.00
_cell.angle_gamma   90.00
#
_symmetry.space_group_name_H-M   'P 1'
#
loop_
_entity.id
_entity.type
_entity.pdbx_description
1 polymer ?
#
loop_
_entity_poly.entity_id
_entity_poly.type
_entity_poly.pdbx_seq_one_letter_code
_entity_poly.pdbx_strand_id
1 'polypeptide(L)'
;MMAGEALVDIISIFCTCVMMKIIFCIRPFHVNMTHIYFWFMLQYFQCPLARWLLLPYEQGWVRVTVLDKRYASWYTEDVREMPHAEFVWTCFPLILGGFFRFAYIVSVVHFICIFALERTAASYFLR
;
A
#
# COMPACT_ATOMS: atom_id res chain seq x y z
N MET A 1 11.50 11.44 15.85
CA MET A 1 10.44 10.50 15.40
C MET A 1 10.68 10.00 13.98
N MET A 2 11.02 10.86 13.01
CA MET A 2 11.20 10.48 11.59
C MET A 2 12.34 9.47 11.28
N ALA A 3 13.46 9.52 12.00
CA ALA A 3 14.62 8.67 11.69
C ALA A 3 14.35 7.17 11.90
N GLY A 4 13.60 6.81 12.95
CA GLY A 4 13.24 5.41 13.22
C GLY A 4 12.26 4.85 12.19
N GLU A 5 11.32 5.69 11.73
CA GLU A 5 10.33 5.27 10.73
C GLU A 5 10.94 5.13 9.34
N ALA A 6 11.83 6.05 8.95
CA ALA A 6 12.59 5.92 7.71
C ALA A 6 13.50 4.68 7.70
N LEU A 7 14.09 4.34 8.86
CA LEU A 7 14.85 3.10 9.01
C LEU A 7 13.97 1.86 8.78
N VAL A 8 12.74 1.85 9.31
CA VAL A 8 11.79 0.76 9.08
C VAL A 8 11.42 0.64 7.59
N ASP A 9 11.20 1.77 6.90
CA ASP A 9 10.92 1.76 5.45
C ASP A 9 12.10 1.16 4.66
N ILE A 10 13.34 1.56 4.98
CA ILE A 10 14.54 1.05 4.32
C ILE A 10 14.70 -0.46 4.57
N ILE A 11 14.54 -0.89 5.81
CA ILE A 11 14.59 -2.32 6.17
C ILE A 11 13.49 -3.08 5.43
N SER A 12 12.27 -2.55 5.37
CA SER A 12 11.15 -3.17 4.66
C SER A 12 11.44 -3.34 3.17
N ILE A 13 11.98 -2.30 2.51
CA ILE A 13 12.40 -2.35 1.10
C ILE A 13 13.49 -3.40 0.91
N PHE A 14 14.52 -3.40 1.77
CA PHE A 14 15.61 -4.37 1.71
C PHE A 14 15.11 -5.81 1.86
N CYS A 15 14.29 -6.08 2.88
CA CYS A 15 13.67 -7.38 3.11
C CYS A 15 12.82 -7.81 1.92
N THR A 16 12.04 -6.90 1.32
CA THR A 16 11.23 -7.17 0.14
C THR A 16 12.10 -7.62 -1.04
N CYS A 17 13.20 -6.91 -1.32
CA CYS A 17 14.16 -7.29 -2.37
C CYS A 17 14.81 -8.66 -2.12
N VAL A 18 15.16 -8.95 -0.86
CA VAL A 18 15.71 -10.26 -0.47
C VAL A 18 14.68 -11.37 -0.69
N MET A 19 13.43 -11.15 -0.29
CA MET A 19 12.33 -12.10 -0.51
C MET A 19 12.10 -12.35 -1.99
N MET A 20 12.06 -11.29 -2.81
CA MET A 20 11.99 -11.37 -4.28
C MET A 20 13.07 -12.29 -4.85
N LYS A 21 14.32 -12.11 -4.45
CA LYS A 21 15.44 -12.97 -4.87
C LYS A 21 15.22 -14.42 -4.46
N ILE A 22 14.78 -14.67 -3.23
CA ILE A 22 14.55 -16.02 -2.70
C ILE A 22 13.47 -16.75 -3.53
N ILE A 23 12.35 -16.10 -3.84
CA ILE A 23 11.25 -16.70 -4.62
C ILE A 23 11.73 -17.22 -5.96
N PHE A 24 12.56 -16.44 -6.68
CA PHE A 24 13.10 -16.87 -7.96
C PHE A 24 14.12 -18.02 -7.85
N CYS A 25 14.77 -18.18 -6.69
CA CYS A 25 15.68 -19.30 -6.44
C CYS A 25 14.95 -20.58 -6.03
N ILE A 26 13.74 -20.49 -5.47
CA ILE A 26 12.97 -21.64 -5.00
C ILE A 26 12.36 -22.37 -6.21
N ARG A 27 13.01 -23.47 -6.61
CA ARG A 27 12.55 -24.40 -7.67
C ARG A 27 11.19 -25.09 -7.44
N PRO A 28 10.69 -25.37 -6.21
CA PRO A 28 9.42 -26.09 -6.04
C PRO A 28 8.15 -25.25 -6.27
N PHE A 29 8.24 -23.92 -6.44
CA PHE A 29 7.03 -23.16 -6.79
C PHE A 29 6.68 -23.38 -8.26
N HIS A 30 5.46 -23.83 -8.52
CA HIS A 30 4.88 -23.80 -9.86
C HIS A 30 5.03 -22.39 -10.43
N VAL A 31 5.38 -22.27 -11.70
CA VAL A 31 5.61 -20.98 -12.39
C VAL A 31 4.48 -19.98 -12.09
N ASN A 32 3.23 -20.45 -12.09
CA ASN A 32 2.06 -19.63 -11.79
C ASN A 32 2.05 -19.05 -10.36
N MET A 33 2.43 -19.86 -9.36
CA MET A 33 2.54 -19.42 -7.97
C MET A 33 3.68 -18.44 -7.75
N THR A 34 4.81 -18.66 -8.42
CA THR A 34 5.95 -17.73 -8.42
C THR A 34 5.50 -16.36 -8.92
N HIS A 35 4.69 -16.29 -9.98
CA HIS A 35 4.16 -15.03 -10.49
C HIS A 35 3.20 -14.34 -9.51
N ILE A 36 2.24 -15.07 -8.94
CA ILE A 36 1.29 -14.51 -7.96
C ILE A 36 2.04 -13.92 -6.75
N TYR A 37 3.01 -14.66 -6.23
CA TYR A 37 3.80 -14.23 -5.08
C TYR A 37 4.71 -13.04 -5.44
N PHE A 38 5.31 -13.03 -6.64
CA PHE A 38 6.11 -11.90 -7.12
C PHE A 38 5.28 -10.60 -7.19
N TRP A 39 4.10 -10.66 -7.78
CA TRP A 39 3.19 -9.50 -7.85
C TRP A 39 2.74 -9.04 -6.47
N PHE A 40 2.48 -9.98 -5.56
CA PHE A 40 2.17 -9.66 -4.17
C PHE A 40 3.33 -8.94 -3.47
N MET A 41 4.56 -9.40 -3.66
CA MET A 41 5.74 -8.73 -3.10
C MET A 41 5.97 -7.33 -3.67
N LEU A 42 5.61 -7.09 -4.94
CA LEU A 42 5.69 -5.76 -5.53
C LEU A 42 4.79 -4.74 -4.81
N GLN A 43 3.68 -5.19 -4.20
CA GLN A 43 2.77 -4.33 -3.44
C GLN A 43 3.42 -3.78 -2.17
N TYR A 44 4.44 -4.46 -1.61
CA TYR A 44 5.14 -3.97 -0.42
C TYR A 44 5.92 -2.68 -0.69
N PHE A 45 6.29 -2.37 -1.93
CA PHE A 45 6.88 -1.07 -2.30
C PHE A 45 5.85 0.07 -2.28
N GLN A 46 4.55 -0.23 -2.40
CA GLN A 46 3.51 0.78 -2.35
C GLN A 46 3.33 1.36 -0.95
N CYS A 47 3.68 0.60 0.10
CA CYS A 47 3.53 1.07 1.49
C CYS A 47 4.52 2.21 1.85
N PRO A 48 5.85 2.08 1.62
CA PRO A 48 6.79 3.20 1.76
C PRO A 48 6.43 4.37 0.85
N LEU A 49 6.02 4.10 -0.39
CA LEU A 49 5.63 5.15 -1.34
C LEU A 49 4.40 5.94 -0.86
N ALA A 50 3.36 5.24 -0.41
CA ALA A 50 2.17 5.85 0.18
C ALA A 50 2.52 6.68 1.41
N ARG A 51 3.41 6.15 2.26
CA ARG A 51 3.88 6.86 3.45
C ARG A 51 4.59 8.15 3.08
N TRP A 52 5.55 8.13 2.16
CA TRP A 52 6.26 9.35 1.74
C TRP A 52 5.35 10.40 1.12
N LEU A 53 4.29 9.98 0.41
CA LEU A 53 3.28 10.88 -0.12
C LEU A 53 2.36 11.48 0.96
N LEU A 54 2.01 10.71 1.98
CA LEU A 54 1.08 11.12 3.04
C LEU A 54 1.76 11.85 4.20
N LEU A 55 3.04 11.59 4.47
CA LEU A 55 3.79 12.14 5.60
C LEU A 55 3.73 13.67 5.70
N PRO A 56 3.89 14.44 4.60
CA PRO A 56 3.83 15.90 4.66
C PRO A 56 2.46 16.41 5.14
N TYR A 57 1.39 15.66 4.85
CA TYR A 57 0.04 15.99 5.28
C TYR A 57 -0.25 15.52 6.70
N GLU A 58 0.21 14.32 7.09
CA GLU A 58 0.06 13.77 8.45
C GLU A 58 0.83 14.59 9.50
N GLN A 59 1.99 15.15 9.12
CA GLN A 59 2.81 16.01 9.98
C GLN A 59 2.37 17.50 9.93
N GLY A 60 1.46 17.87 9.03
CA GLY A 60 0.97 19.24 8.89
C GLY A 60 1.95 20.20 8.22
N TRP A 61 2.97 19.69 7.51
CA TRP A 61 3.85 20.50 6.66
C TRP A 61 3.10 21.07 5.45
N VAL A 62 2.17 20.29 4.90
CA VAL A 62 1.26 20.71 3.84
C VAL A 62 -0.16 20.68 4.38
N ARG A 63 -0.85 21.83 4.32
CA ARG A 63 -2.23 21.97 4.78
C ARG A 63 -3.16 21.97 3.58
N VAL A 64 -4.19 21.12 3.64
CA VAL A 64 -5.26 21.06 2.62
C VAL A 64 -6.34 22.10 2.92
N THR A 65 -6.50 22.51 4.19
CA THR A 65 -7.50 23.49 4.63
C THR A 65 -6.89 24.44 5.66
N VAL A 66 -7.54 25.60 5.85
CA VAL A 66 -7.20 26.61 6.86
C VAL A 66 -7.60 26.14 8.27
N LEU A 67 -8.51 25.16 8.38
CA LEU A 67 -8.94 24.62 9.68
C LEU A 67 -7.79 23.87 10.37
N ASP A 68 -7.44 24.32 11.58
CA ASP A 68 -6.41 23.73 12.45
C ASP A 68 -6.92 22.46 13.19
N LYS A 69 -7.82 21.71 12.57
CA LYS A 69 -8.45 20.51 13.14
C LYS A 69 -7.85 19.26 12.48
N ARG A 70 -7.44 18.28 13.30
CA ARG A 70 -7.12 16.94 12.79
C ARG A 70 -8.42 16.27 12.35
N TYR A 71 -8.49 15.91 11.07
CA TYR A 71 -9.61 15.15 10.53
C TYR A 71 -9.41 13.67 10.82
N ALA A 72 -10.29 13.12 11.65
CA ALA A 72 -10.35 11.67 11.96
C ALA A 72 -11.63 11.01 11.43
N SER A 73 -12.60 11.79 10.94
CA SER A 73 -13.86 11.25 10.42
C SER A 73 -13.72 10.89 8.94
N TRP A 74 -14.14 9.67 8.59
CA TRP A 74 -14.17 9.17 7.22
C TRP A 74 -15.31 9.76 6.39
N TYR A 75 -16.31 10.34 7.06
CA TYR A 75 -17.49 10.93 6.44
C TYR A 75 -18.08 11.99 7.39
N THR A 76 -18.60 13.08 6.84
CA THR A 76 -19.39 14.07 7.57
C THR A 76 -20.45 14.60 6.62
N GLU A 77 -21.65 14.91 7.15
CA GLU A 77 -22.70 15.57 6.38
C GLU A 77 -22.58 17.10 6.48
N ASP A 78 -21.79 17.61 7.43
CA ASP A 78 -21.58 19.04 7.60
C ASP A 78 -20.49 19.55 6.63
N VAL A 79 -20.92 20.29 5.62
CA VAL A 79 -20.05 20.92 4.62
C VAL A 79 -19.02 21.87 5.25
N ARG A 80 -19.33 22.48 6.40
CA ARG A 80 -18.40 23.38 7.10
C ARG A 80 -17.24 22.65 7.74
N GLU A 81 -17.44 21.38 8.05
CA GLU A 81 -16.38 20.51 8.53
C GLU A 81 -15.60 19.88 7.38
N MET A 82 -16.05 19.93 6.12
CA MET A 82 -15.30 19.30 5.02
C MET A 82 -14.02 20.11 4.68
N PRO A 83 -12.85 19.46 4.57
CA PRO A 83 -11.64 20.13 4.11
C PRO A 83 -11.81 20.59 2.65
N HIS A 84 -11.72 21.90 2.42
CA HIS A 84 -11.87 22.49 1.11
C HIS A 84 -10.53 22.58 0.38
N ALA A 85 -10.41 21.92 -0.76
CA ALA A 85 -9.23 21.99 -1.61
C ALA A 85 -9.42 23.06 -2.69
N GLU A 86 -8.62 24.13 -2.65
CA GLU A 86 -8.66 25.20 -3.66
C GLU A 86 -8.33 24.69 -5.07
N PHE A 87 -7.41 23.73 -5.17
CA PHE A 87 -7.01 23.09 -6.42
C PHE A 87 -6.84 21.58 -6.25
N VAL A 88 -7.43 20.82 -7.17
CA VAL A 88 -7.35 19.34 -7.20
C VAL A 88 -5.89 18.86 -7.26
N TRP A 89 -5.04 19.59 -7.98
CA TRP A 89 -3.61 19.27 -8.12
C TRP A 89 -2.84 19.33 -6.78
N THR A 90 -3.23 20.21 -5.86
CA THR A 90 -2.61 20.30 -4.53
C THR A 90 -2.91 19.06 -3.67
N CYS A 91 -4.03 18.40 -3.96
CA CYS A 91 -4.43 17.16 -3.30
C CYS A 91 -3.95 15.90 -4.03
N PHE A 92 -3.34 16.03 -5.21
CA PHE A 92 -2.93 14.86 -6.00
C PHE A 92 -1.99 13.91 -5.24
N PRO A 93 -0.95 14.38 -4.52
CA PRO A 93 -0.10 13.49 -3.72
C PRO A 93 -0.86 12.78 -2.59
N LEU A 94 -1.84 13.47 -1.98
CA LEU A 94 -2.71 12.91 -0.95
C LEU A 94 -3.62 11.80 -1.52
N ILE A 95 -4.25 12.06 -2.67
CA ILE A 95 -5.11 11.09 -3.37
C ILE A 95 -4.29 9.87 -3.79
N LEU A 96 -3.12 10.09 -4.40
CA LEU A 96 -2.24 9.02 -4.87
C LEU A 96 -1.69 8.19 -3.70
N GLY A 97 -1.27 8.84 -2.61
CA GLY A 97 -0.83 8.16 -1.39
C GLY A 97 -1.95 7.34 -0.75
N GLY A 98 -3.17 7.89 -0.70
CA GLY A 98 -4.37 7.17 -0.25
C GLY A 98 -4.70 5.96 -1.11
N PHE A 99 -4.61 6.10 -2.44
CA PHE A 99 -4.81 5.01 -3.39
C PHE A 99 -3.79 3.87 -3.17
N PHE A 100 -2.50 4.17 -3.05
CA PHE A 100 -1.47 3.16 -2.79
C PHE A 100 -1.68 2.46 -1.44
N ARG A 101 -2.02 3.22 -0.38
CA ARG A 101 -2.34 2.64 0.93
C ARG A 101 -3.54 1.69 0.85
N PHE A 102 -4.60 2.09 0.14
CA PHE A 102 -5.79 1.27 -0.03
C PHE A 102 -5.55 0.01 -0.89
N ALA A 103 -4.87 0.17 -2.03
CA ALA A 103 -4.50 -0.93 -2.91
C ALA A 103 -3.66 -1.98 -2.18
N TYR A 104 -2.70 -1.55 -1.35
CA TYR A 104 -1.92 -2.43 -0.50
C TYR A 104 -2.79 -3.22 0.50
N ILE A 105 -3.70 -2.55 1.21
CA ILE A 105 -4.60 -3.21 2.18
C ILE A 105 -5.46 -4.27 1.48
N VAL A 106 -6.09 -3.90 0.36
CA VAL A 106 -6.92 -4.83 -0.42
C VAL A 106 -6.09 -6.03 -0.88
N SER A 107 -4.87 -5.81 -1.37
CA SER A 107 -3.98 -6.89 -1.80
C SER A 107 -3.61 -7.84 -0.66
N VAL A 108 -3.26 -7.32 0.52
CA VAL A 108 -2.90 -8.15 1.68
C VAL A 108 -4.07 -9.01 2.15
N VAL A 109 -5.28 -8.43 2.19
CA VAL A 109 -6.49 -9.15 2.61
C VAL A 109 -6.85 -10.28 1.64
N HIS A 110 -6.75 -10.03 0.33
CA HIS A 110 -7.21 -10.99 -0.69
C HIS A 110 -6.13 -11.99 -1.13
N PHE A 111 -4.86 -11.76 -0.80
CA PHE A 111 -3.75 -12.60 -1.25
C PHE A 111 -3.95 -14.08 -0.90
N ILE A 112 -4.33 -14.38 0.35
CA ILE A 112 -4.50 -15.77 0.80
C ILE A 112 -5.64 -16.47 0.03
N CYS A 113 -6.71 -15.75 -0.30
CA CYS A 113 -7.83 -16.26 -1.07
C CYS A 113 -7.40 -16.57 -2.51
N ILE A 114 -6.68 -15.64 -3.17
CA ILE A 114 -6.18 -15.84 -4.54
C ILE A 114 -5.21 -17.02 -4.60
N PHE A 115 -4.30 -17.11 -3.61
CA PHE A 115 -3.35 -18.21 -3.52
C PHE A 115 -4.05 -19.56 -3.31
N ALA A 116 -5.06 -19.62 -2.44
CA ALA A 116 -5.86 -20.83 -2.23
C ALA A 116 -6.64 -21.23 -3.50
N LEU A 117 -7.27 -20.26 -4.18
CA LEU A 117 -7.99 -20.49 -5.43
C LEU A 117 -7.09 -21.05 -6.52
N GLU A 118 -5.87 -20.53 -6.67
CA GLU A 118 -4.91 -21.08 -7.62
C GLU A 118 -4.58 -22.54 -7.29
N ARG A 119 -4.33 -22.86 -6.00
CA ARG A 119 -4.02 -24.23 -5.60
C ARG A 119 -5.16 -25.18 -5.92
N THR A 120 -6.40 -24.80 -5.59
CA THR A 120 -7.59 -25.61 -5.84
C THR A 120 -7.80 -25.81 -7.34
N ALA A 121 -7.66 -24.76 -8.15
CA ALA A 121 -7.79 -24.85 -9.60
C ALA A 121 -6.72 -25.78 -10.19
N ALA A 122 -5.45 -25.61 -9.81
CA ALA A 122 -4.36 -26.47 -10.28
C ALA A 122 -4.59 -27.94 -9.91
N SER A 123 -5.05 -28.24 -8.70
CA SER A 123 -5.38 -29.60 -8.28
C SER A 123 -6.59 -30.19 -9.01
N TYR A 124 -7.56 -29.38 -9.43
CA TYR A 124 -8.71 -29.81 -10.21
C TYR A 124 -8.34 -30.12 -11.66
N PHE A 125 -7.54 -29.26 -12.31
CA PHE A 125 -7.16 -29.40 -13.72
C PHE A 125 -6.03 -30.42 -13.99
N LEU A 126 -5.18 -30.70 -12.99
CA LEU A 126 -4.12 -31.72 -13.09
C LEU A 126 -4.60 -33.14 -12.76
N ARG A 127 -5.89 -33.30 -12.45
CA ARG A 127 -6.54 -34.61 -12.24
C ARG A 127 -7.21 -35.07 -13.53
#